data_AF-A0A1B7MWW4-F1
#
_entry.id   AF-A0A1B7MWW4-F1
#
_cell.length_a   1.000
_cell.length_b   1.000
_cell.length_c   1.000
_cell.angle_alpha   90.00
_cell.angle_beta   90.00
_cell.angle_gamma   90.00
#
_symmetry.space_group_name_H-M   'P 1'
#
loop_
_entity.id
_entity.type
_entity.pdbx_description
1 polymer ?
#
loop_
_entity_poly.entity_id
_entity_poly.type
_entity_poly.pdbx_seq_one_letter_code
_entity_poly.pdbx_strand_id
1 'polypeptide(L)'
;MPPRRERKTWTLPSAPGPSLRQRVEQKEREAGLRCCDPSCGIGPSDEDPVPEMLAASIKQVSIHSRSNPGEGAVCTHRFHPACLVSAERVAGWGGEDKAEPHVEVSCPVCRDVGCVTRGEWEEGVSAL
;
A
#
# COMPACT_ATOMS: atom_id res chain seq x y z
N MET A 1 22.66 0.43 58.49
CA MET A 1 22.14 1.11 57.28
C MET A 1 20.99 0.28 56.72
N PRO A 2 19.81 0.85 56.45
CA PRO A 2 18.74 0.09 55.82
C PRO A 2 19.13 -0.29 54.38
N PRO A 3 18.72 -1.46 53.88
CA PRO A 3 19.04 -1.90 52.53
C PRO A 3 18.39 -0.98 51.49
N ARG A 4 19.16 -0.65 50.44
CA ARG A 4 18.71 0.19 49.32
C ARG A 4 17.64 -0.58 48.53
N ARG A 5 16.44 -0.01 48.38
CA ARG A 5 15.39 -0.58 47.53
C ARG A 5 15.86 -0.63 46.08
N GLU A 6 15.74 -1.79 45.45
CA GLU A 6 15.98 -1.95 44.02
C GLU A 6 14.93 -1.16 43.22
N ARG A 7 15.39 -0.50 42.15
CA ARG A 7 14.49 0.24 41.26
C ARG A 7 13.74 -0.77 40.40
N LYS A 8 12.42 -0.76 40.44
CA LYS A 8 11.58 -1.55 39.54
C LYS A 8 11.86 -1.12 38.10
N THR A 9 12.25 -2.06 37.25
CA THR A 9 12.39 -1.84 35.81
C THR A 9 11.01 -1.52 35.25
N TRP A 10 10.84 -0.31 34.70
CA TRP A 10 9.60 0.05 34.02
C TRP A 10 9.53 -0.71 32.70
N THR A 11 8.49 -1.52 32.52
CA THR A 11 8.21 -2.24 31.28
C THR A 11 6.98 -1.62 30.62
N LEU A 12 7.05 -1.43 29.30
CA LEU A 12 5.88 -1.02 28.53
C LEU A 12 4.76 -2.06 28.67
N PRO A 13 3.49 -1.64 28.81
CA PRO A 13 2.37 -2.56 28.71
C PRO A 13 2.35 -3.21 27.33
N SER A 14 1.83 -4.43 27.25
CA SER A 14 1.61 -5.09 25.97
C SER A 14 0.82 -4.18 25.03
N ALA A 15 1.21 -4.16 23.75
CA ALA A 15 0.49 -3.37 22.76
C ALA A 15 -0.99 -3.77 22.76
N PRO A 16 -1.92 -2.80 22.69
CA PRO A 16 -3.31 -3.13 22.47
C PRO A 16 -3.43 -3.93 21.17
N GLY A 17 -4.19 -5.01 21.19
CA GLY A 17 -4.43 -5.82 19.99
C GLY A 17 -5.12 -5.00 18.88
N PRO A 18 -5.27 -5.58 17.67
CA PRO A 18 -5.89 -4.87 16.56
C PRO A 18 -7.33 -4.51 16.89
N SER A 19 -7.66 -3.23 16.66
CA SER A 19 -9.01 -2.67 16.73
C SER A 19 -9.95 -3.34 15.75
N LEU A 20 -11.27 -3.21 15.97
CA LEU A 20 -12.29 -3.72 15.05
C LEU A 20 -12.08 -3.19 13.62
N ARG A 21 -11.80 -1.88 13.49
CA ARG A 21 -11.50 -1.23 12.21
C ARG A 21 -10.31 -1.88 11.50
N GLN A 22 -9.19 -2.07 12.18
CA GLN A 22 -8.00 -2.72 11.60
C GLN A 22 -8.29 -4.15 11.13
N ARG A 23 -9.17 -4.88 11.83
CA ARG A 23 -9.57 -6.23 11.41
C ARG A 23 -10.46 -6.20 10.16
N VAL A 24 -11.34 -5.21 10.03
CA VAL A 24 -12.18 -5.03 8.85
C VAL A 24 -11.31 -4.64 7.66
N GLU A 25 -10.44 -3.64 7.80
CA GLU A 25 -9.52 -3.21 6.74
C GLU A 25 -8.58 -4.33 6.27
N GLN A 26 -8.13 -5.19 7.20
CA GLN A 26 -7.35 -6.38 6.86
C GLN A 26 -8.16 -7.35 5.98
N LYS A 27 -9.43 -7.62 6.33
CA LYS A 27 -10.31 -8.48 5.52
C LYS A 27 -10.63 -7.87 4.16
N GLU A 28 -10.84 -6.56 4.10
CA GLU A 28 -11.06 -5.83 2.84
C GLU A 28 -9.84 -5.93 1.92
N ARG A 29 -8.62 -5.84 2.47
CA ARG A 29 -7.39 -6.05 1.72
C ARG A 29 -7.27 -7.48 1.19
N GLU A 30 -7.58 -8.48 2.01
CA GLU A 30 -7.60 -9.89 1.60
C GLU A 30 -8.64 -10.16 0.50
N ALA A 31 -9.76 -9.43 0.51
CA ALA A 31 -10.79 -9.48 -0.52
C ALA A 31 -10.46 -8.62 -1.77
N GLY A 32 -9.33 -7.90 -1.78
CA GLY A 32 -8.94 -7.02 -2.90
C GLY A 32 -9.74 -5.71 -3.00
N LEU A 33 -10.52 -5.36 -1.97
CA LEU A 33 -11.29 -4.12 -1.87
C LEU A 33 -10.46 -2.94 -1.35
N ARG A 34 -9.30 -3.24 -0.74
CA ARG A 34 -8.28 -2.26 -0.34
C ARG A 34 -6.93 -2.67 -0.86
N CYS A 35 -6.10 -1.68 -1.16
CA CYS A 35 -4.71 -1.91 -1.53
C CYS A 35 -3.77 -1.86 -0.30
N CYS A 36 -2.47 -2.01 -0.55
CA CYS A 36 -1.44 -2.02 0.49
C CYS A 36 -0.98 -0.61 0.92
N ASP A 37 -1.44 0.45 0.26
CA ASP A 37 -1.04 1.81 0.62
C ASP A 37 -1.57 2.18 2.04
N PRO A 38 -0.70 2.67 2.96
CA PRO A 38 -1.11 3.06 4.31
C PRO A 38 -2.10 4.23 4.35
N SER A 39 -2.16 5.04 3.29
CA SER A 39 -3.04 6.19 3.14
C SER A 39 -4.23 5.88 2.21
N CYS A 40 -4.48 4.61 1.90
CA CYS A 40 -5.58 4.20 1.03
C CYS A 40 -6.95 4.58 1.62
N GLY A 41 -7.55 5.65 1.09
CA GLY A 41 -8.94 6.02 1.34
C GLY A 41 -9.96 5.28 0.46
N ILE A 42 -9.49 4.50 -0.51
CA ILE A 42 -10.33 3.74 -1.45
C ILE A 42 -10.72 2.41 -0.79
N GLY A 43 -12.00 2.26 -0.48
CA GLY A 43 -12.61 1.06 0.10
C GLY A 43 -14.10 1.32 0.37
N PRO A 44 -14.90 0.27 0.64
CA PRO A 44 -16.31 0.43 0.94
C PRO A 44 -16.49 1.24 2.23
N SER A 45 -17.46 2.15 2.22
CA SER A 45 -17.89 2.93 3.38
C SER A 45 -19.23 2.39 3.90
N ASP A 46 -19.50 2.58 5.20
CA ASP A 46 -20.78 2.18 5.82
C ASP A 46 -22.00 2.88 5.18
N GLU A 47 -21.76 4.01 4.50
CA GLU A 47 -22.77 4.83 3.82
C GLU A 47 -23.02 4.40 2.35
N ASP A 48 -22.21 3.49 1.80
CA ASP A 48 -22.38 3.03 0.42
C ASP A 48 -23.61 2.11 0.30
N PRO A 49 -24.55 2.38 -0.62
CA PRO A 49 -25.70 1.51 -0.83
C PRO A 49 -25.21 0.13 -1.26
N VAL A 50 -25.71 -0.94 -0.61
CA VAL A 50 -25.28 -2.33 -0.81
C VAL A 50 -25.17 -2.63 -2.31
N PRO A 51 -23.96 -2.74 -2.88
CA PRO A 51 -23.82 -2.77 -4.32
C PRO A 51 -23.64 -4.19 -4.81
N GLU A 52 -24.65 -4.72 -5.50
CA GLU A 52 -24.54 -5.91 -6.35
C GLU A 52 -23.56 -5.72 -7.54
N MET A 53 -22.98 -4.52 -7.72
CA MET A 53 -22.13 -4.18 -8.88
C MET A 53 -20.77 -3.51 -8.59
N LEU A 54 -20.35 -3.28 -7.33
CA LEU A 54 -18.97 -2.82 -7.02
C LEU A 54 -17.94 -3.96 -7.07
N ALA A 55 -18.36 -5.17 -7.39
CA ALA A 55 -17.50 -6.32 -7.66
C ALA A 55 -16.70 -6.21 -8.99
N ALA A 56 -16.75 -5.07 -9.68
CA ALA A 56 -15.71 -4.71 -10.63
C ALA A 56 -14.42 -4.49 -9.83
N SER A 57 -13.61 -5.55 -9.76
CA SER A 57 -12.37 -5.65 -9.00
C SER A 57 -11.59 -4.33 -9.08
N ILE A 58 -11.50 -3.59 -7.96
CA ILE A 58 -10.74 -2.35 -7.93
C ILE A 58 -9.32 -2.71 -8.39
N LYS A 59 -8.89 -2.17 -9.53
CA LYS A 59 -7.67 -2.63 -10.18
C LYS A 59 -6.49 -2.44 -9.24
N GLN A 60 -5.70 -3.49 -9.06
CA GLN A 60 -4.47 -3.44 -8.28
C GLN A 60 -3.28 -3.83 -9.14
N VAL A 61 -2.21 -3.06 -9.03
CA VAL A 61 -0.95 -3.25 -9.75
C VAL A 61 0.12 -3.77 -8.78
N SER A 62 1.04 -4.55 -9.32
CA SER A 62 2.21 -5.05 -8.58
C SER A 62 3.47 -4.40 -9.15
N ILE A 63 4.47 -4.20 -8.33
CA ILE A 63 5.74 -3.61 -8.77
C ILE A 63 6.63 -4.76 -9.26
N HIS A 64 7.14 -4.66 -10.49
CA HIS A 64 7.93 -5.70 -11.15
C HIS A 64 9.42 -5.35 -11.21
N SER A 65 10.28 -6.37 -11.31
CA SER A 65 11.72 -6.15 -11.45
C SER A 65 12.02 -5.55 -12.83
N ARG A 66 12.76 -4.44 -12.86
CA ARG A 66 13.19 -3.82 -14.12
C ARG A 66 14.15 -4.71 -14.90
N SER A 67 15.03 -5.42 -14.20
CA SER A 67 16.07 -6.27 -14.80
C SER A 67 15.51 -7.56 -15.38
N ASN A 68 14.45 -8.09 -14.78
CA ASN A 68 13.82 -9.36 -15.16
C ASN A 68 12.29 -9.23 -15.15
N PRO A 69 11.69 -8.64 -16.21
CA PRO A 69 10.24 -8.45 -16.29
C PRO A 69 9.43 -9.76 -16.30
N GLY A 70 10.09 -10.93 -16.40
CA GLY A 70 9.49 -12.26 -16.28
C GLY A 70 9.65 -12.95 -14.91
N GLU A 71 10.43 -12.41 -13.96
CA GLU A 71 10.66 -13.02 -12.63
C GLU A 71 9.56 -12.72 -11.61
N GLY A 72 8.49 -12.02 -12.02
CA GLY A 72 7.37 -11.68 -11.15
C GLY A 72 7.55 -10.35 -10.43
N ALA A 73 6.78 -10.15 -9.36
CA ALA A 73 6.77 -8.91 -8.59
C ALA A 73 7.96 -8.84 -7.61
N VAL A 74 8.53 -7.64 -7.40
CA VAL A 74 9.64 -7.44 -6.43
C VAL A 74 9.20 -7.62 -4.98
N CYS A 75 7.91 -7.41 -4.71
CA CYS A 75 7.29 -7.67 -3.40
C CYS A 75 5.83 -8.11 -3.57
N THR A 76 5.21 -8.58 -2.49
CA THR A 76 3.81 -9.04 -2.50
C THR A 76 2.79 -7.91 -2.37
N HIS A 77 3.24 -6.66 -2.22
CA HIS A 77 2.33 -5.52 -2.03
C HIS A 77 1.69 -5.12 -3.35
N ARG A 78 0.38 -4.86 -3.30
CA ARG A 78 -0.43 -4.48 -4.46
C ARG A 78 -1.11 -3.15 -4.18
N PHE A 79 -1.13 -2.27 -5.17
CA PHE A 79 -1.56 -0.89 -5.02
C PHE A 79 -2.64 -0.54 -6.03
N HIS A 80 -3.61 0.30 -5.67
CA HIS A 80 -4.41 0.95 -6.70
C HIS A 80 -3.48 1.87 -7.52
N PRO A 81 -3.62 1.96 -8.85
CA PRO A 81 -2.81 2.85 -9.67
C PRO A 81 -2.72 4.28 -9.12
N ALA A 82 -3.86 4.86 -8.72
CA ALA A 82 -3.93 6.20 -8.14
C ALA A 82 -3.20 6.32 -6.79
N CYS A 83 -3.31 5.31 -5.93
CA CYS A 83 -2.60 5.29 -4.64
C CYS A 83 -1.08 5.23 -4.84
N LEU A 84 -0.60 4.41 -5.78
CA LEU A 84 0.83 4.32 -6.09
C LEU A 84 1.37 5.65 -6.64
N VAL A 85 0.66 6.26 -7.61
CA VAL A 85 1.06 7.57 -8.16
C VAL A 85 1.10 8.65 -7.06
N SER A 86 0.12 8.66 -6.16
CA SER A 86 0.10 9.61 -5.04
C SER A 86 1.31 9.41 -4.12
N ALA A 87 1.63 8.17 -3.76
CA ALA A 87 2.75 7.85 -2.90
C ALA A 87 4.09 8.26 -3.55
N GLU A 88 4.28 7.97 -4.83
CA GLU A 88 5.49 8.35 -5.57
C GLU A 88 5.64 9.87 -5.67
N ARG A 89 4.58 10.60 -5.99
CA ARG A 89 4.60 12.08 -6.01
C ARG A 89 4.99 12.65 -4.64
N VAL A 90 4.50 12.07 -3.55
CA VAL A 90 4.87 12.49 -2.18
C VAL A 90 6.32 12.15 -1.87
N ALA A 91 6.82 11.01 -2.36
CA ALA A 91 8.23 10.62 -2.23
C ALA A 91 9.18 11.48 -3.09
N GLY A 92 8.65 12.29 -4.01
CA GLY A 92 9.44 13.03 -5.00
C GLY A 92 9.95 12.14 -6.15
N TRP A 93 9.29 11.00 -6.37
CA TRP A 93 9.59 10.03 -7.41
C TRP A 93 8.55 10.11 -8.54
N GLY A 94 8.95 9.66 -9.73
CA GLY A 94 8.03 9.42 -10.83
C GLY A 94 8.18 10.33 -12.05
N GLY A 95 8.47 9.69 -13.19
CA GLY A 95 8.03 10.18 -14.51
C GLY A 95 8.82 11.32 -15.14
N GLU A 96 10.11 11.47 -14.84
CA GLU A 96 10.94 12.48 -15.53
C GLU A 96 11.14 12.12 -17.02
N ASP A 97 11.11 10.82 -17.36
CA ASP A 97 11.30 10.35 -18.73
C ASP A 97 10.01 9.73 -19.30
N LYS A 98 9.40 10.38 -20.29
CA LYS A 98 8.14 9.94 -20.93
C LYS A 98 8.35 8.93 -22.06
N ALA A 99 9.60 8.71 -22.49
CA ALA A 99 9.91 7.82 -23.61
C ALA A 99 9.94 6.33 -23.22
N GLU A 100 10.13 6.01 -21.94
CA GLU A 100 10.30 4.63 -21.49
C GLU A 100 8.95 3.86 -21.39
N PRO A 101 8.90 2.57 -21.78
CA PRO A 101 7.69 1.75 -21.70
C PRO A 101 7.30 1.39 -20.25
N HIS A 102 8.23 1.55 -19.30
CA HIS A 102 8.04 1.27 -17.89
C HIS A 102 8.39 2.50 -17.06
N VAL A 103 7.70 2.67 -15.92
CA VAL A 103 7.95 3.75 -14.97
C VAL A 103 8.56 3.15 -13.72
N GLU A 104 9.74 3.65 -13.34
CA GLU A 104 10.39 3.27 -12.09
C GLU A 104 9.63 3.86 -10.90
N VAL A 105 9.37 3.01 -9.92
CA VAL A 105 8.60 3.34 -8.72
C VAL A 105 9.16 2.63 -7.49
N SER A 106 8.92 3.20 -6.32
CA SER A 106 9.23 2.59 -5.03
C SER A 106 7.98 1.99 -4.37
N CYS A 107 8.13 0.89 -3.65
CA CYS A 107 7.02 0.35 -2.85
C CYS A 107 6.79 1.21 -1.60
N PRO A 108 5.60 1.81 -1.39
CA PRO A 108 5.32 2.64 -0.21
C PRO A 108 5.43 1.91 1.14
N VAL A 109 5.39 0.57 1.11
CA VAL A 109 5.41 -0.26 2.33
C VAL A 109 6.81 -0.75 2.66
N CYS A 110 7.50 -1.42 1.72
CA CYS A 110 8.82 -2.02 1.96
C CYS A 110 9.98 -1.25 1.33
N ARG A 111 9.70 -0.22 0.51
CA ARG A 111 10.69 0.60 -0.22
C ARG A 111 11.52 -0.13 -1.28
N ASP A 112 11.15 -1.36 -1.64
CA ASP A 112 11.75 -2.02 -2.80
C ASP A 112 11.45 -1.22 -4.07
N VAL A 113 12.46 -1.07 -4.92
CA VAL A 113 12.37 -0.32 -6.17
C VAL A 113 12.14 -1.30 -7.33
N GLY A 114 11.21 -0.95 -8.20
CA GLY A 114 10.96 -1.69 -9.42
C GLY A 114 10.23 -0.83 -10.43
N CYS A 115 9.42 -1.45 -11.27
CA CYS A 115 8.69 -0.73 -12.30
C CYS A 115 7.25 -1.21 -12.46
N VAL A 116 6.40 -0.30 -12.94
CA VAL A 116 5.07 -0.59 -13.48
C VAL A 116 5.04 -0.26 -14.96
N THR A 117 4.07 -0.81 -15.70
CA THR A 117 3.91 -0.44 -17.10
C THR A 117 3.49 1.02 -17.23
N ARG A 118 3.85 1.67 -18.34
CA ARG A 118 3.41 3.05 -18.59
C ARG A 118 1.89 3.21 -18.55
N GLY A 119 1.14 2.24 -19.08
CA GLY A 119 -0.33 2.28 -19.07
C GLY A 119 -0.92 2.22 -17.66
N GLU A 120 -0.37 1.39 -16.77
CA GLU A 120 -0.78 1.35 -15.36
C GLU A 120 -0.48 2.66 -14.64
N TRP A 121 0.68 3.27 -14.93
CA TRP A 121 1.03 4.57 -14.37
C TRP A 121 0.08 5.67 -14.86
N GLU A 122 -0.19 5.74 -16.16
CA GLU A 122 -1.07 6.74 -16.76
C GLU A 122 -2.51 6.62 -16.26
N GLU A 123 -3.02 5.40 -16.08
CA GLU A 123 -4.32 5.17 -15.45
C GLU A 123 -4.37 5.76 -14.04
N GLY A 124 -3.30 5.56 -13.24
CA GLY A 124 -3.18 6.16 -11.92
C GLY A 124 -3.11 7.68 -11.96
N VAL A 125 -2.41 8.26 -12.94
CA VAL A 125 -2.33 9.70 -13.14
C VAL A 125 -3.69 10.29 -13.54
N SER A 126 -4.45 9.61 -14.41
CA SER A 126 -5.77 10.06 -14.88
C SER A 126 -6.87 9.93 -13.82
N ALA A 127 -6.69 9.08 -12.82
CA ALA A 127 -7.65 8.86 -11.74
C ALA A 127 -7.48 9.80 -10.53
N LEU A 128 -6.50 10.71 -10.57
CA LEU A 128 -6.20 11.72 -9.53
C LEU A 128 -6.53 13.13 -10.03
#